data_AF-A0A1T2YJM7-F1
#
_entry.id   AF-A0A1T2YJM7-F1
#
_cell.length_a   1.000
_cell.length_b   1.000
_cell.length_c   1.000
_cell.angle_alpha   90.00
_cell.angle_beta   90.00
_cell.angle_gamma   90.00
#
_symmetry.space_group_name_H-M   'P 1'
#
loop_
_entity.id
_entity.type
_entity.pdbx_description
1 polymer ?
#
loop_
_entity_poly.entity_id
_entity_poly.type
_entity_poly.pdbx_seq_one_letter_code
_entity_poly.pdbx_strand_id
1 'polypeptide(L)'
;MARQEIDIGTRPSGVGGDTPRSAMIKINAMTDELYTKAQSLAKATGWGMNQPISMNPTDNADALPVVNGLFMFGNGGVSLPYPYVFIIQMVSAPGGYVRQIAYSLLENQTWERQFLQGATAGKAWTLLVKAGDFGYGGAVKLLTTSADTVQATGEYYGNNIPGPNGPNSYGFLSHKYLSAQYSAQEWVNPDTTNTLFRRVNANGTWTAWARVFTAANALNDPTTETGLMSKTLVGGWTVSKYANGQICIQGVGPVTAPLPPNQPTLVTVSMPVAIVPGTGRVFVNAQPQNTYDHYGALNCYVNGTAAVDIIIRNGPGTQAFQPAVTVWGYWK
;
A
#
# COMPACT_ATOMS: atom_id res chain seq x y z
N MET A 1 -35.27 -1.45 56.89
CA MET A 1 -35.32 -1.42 58.37
C MET A 1 -35.74 -0.03 58.79
N ALA A 2 -36.85 0.11 59.52
CA ALA A 2 -37.27 1.40 60.04
C ALA A 2 -36.31 1.83 61.16
N ARG A 3 -35.75 3.04 61.07
CA ARG A 3 -34.87 3.60 62.11
C ARG A 3 -35.73 3.96 63.33
N GLN A 4 -35.40 3.35 64.47
CA GLN A 4 -36.04 3.61 65.76
C GLN A 4 -35.40 4.86 66.38
N GLU A 5 -36.21 5.88 66.66
CA GLU A 5 -35.78 7.08 67.38
C GLU A 5 -35.72 6.80 68.89
N ILE A 6 -34.59 7.13 69.51
CA ILE A 6 -34.44 7.20 70.96
C ILE A 6 -34.73 8.65 71.36
N ASP A 7 -35.74 8.86 72.20
CA ASP A 7 -36.10 10.16 72.77
C ASP A 7 -35.14 10.44 73.95
N ILE A 8 -34.19 11.36 73.77
CA ILE A 8 -33.07 11.59 74.71
C ILE A 8 -33.30 12.72 75.72
N GLY A 9 -34.55 13.08 76.02
CA GLY A 9 -34.81 14.02 77.13
C GLY A 9 -36.19 14.69 77.14
N THR A 10 -36.45 15.43 78.21
CA THR A 10 -37.69 16.17 78.46
C THR A 10 -37.86 17.30 77.43
N ARG A 11 -38.99 17.30 76.72
CA ARG A 11 -39.27 18.22 75.61
C ARG A 11 -39.39 19.68 76.08
N PRO A 12 -38.90 20.67 75.30
CA PRO A 12 -39.03 22.08 75.66
C PRO A 12 -40.51 22.50 75.72
N SER A 13 -40.92 23.18 76.80
CA SER A 13 -42.29 23.68 77.02
C SER A 13 -42.59 25.01 76.33
N GLY A 14 -41.85 25.35 75.27
CA GLY A 14 -41.97 26.63 74.55
C GLY A 14 -42.96 26.55 73.39
N VAL A 15 -44.07 27.27 73.51
CA VAL A 15 -45.08 27.48 72.47
C VAL A 15 -44.43 28.19 71.28
N GLY A 16 -43.99 27.43 70.27
CA GLY A 16 -43.44 27.96 69.02
C GLY A 16 -42.27 27.17 68.42
N GLY A 17 -41.66 26.25 69.15
CA GLY A 17 -40.61 25.37 68.63
C GLY A 17 -41.17 24.05 68.11
N ASP A 18 -40.70 23.60 66.94
CA ASP A 18 -40.94 22.23 66.48
C ASP A 18 -40.57 21.25 67.60
N THR A 19 -41.50 20.35 67.94
CA THR A 19 -41.19 19.23 68.83
C THR A 19 -40.04 18.40 68.23
N PRO A 20 -39.19 17.74 69.03
CA PRO A 20 -38.11 16.88 68.50
C PRO A 20 -38.62 15.88 67.44
N ARG A 21 -39.83 15.36 67.64
CA ARG A 21 -40.53 14.48 66.70
C ARG A 21 -40.86 15.16 65.36
N SER A 22 -41.40 16.39 65.38
CA SER A 22 -41.72 17.12 64.14
C SER A 22 -40.45 17.58 63.41
N ALA A 23 -39.38 17.90 64.13
CA ALA A 23 -38.08 18.19 63.55
C ALA A 23 -37.49 16.98 62.80
N MET A 24 -37.52 15.78 63.41
CA MET A 24 -37.01 14.57 62.75
C MET A 24 -37.84 14.12 61.55
N ILE A 25 -39.17 14.25 61.60
CA ILE A 25 -40.03 14.00 60.45
C ILE A 25 -39.67 14.92 59.28
N LYS A 26 -39.42 16.22 59.55
CA LYS A 26 -38.98 17.17 58.53
C LYS A 26 -37.59 16.82 57.98
N ILE A 27 -36.64 16.40 58.83
CA ILE A 27 -35.31 15.96 58.39
C ILE A 27 -35.41 14.74 57.47
N ASN A 28 -36.22 13.74 57.83
CA ASN A 28 -36.43 12.57 56.98
C ASN A 28 -37.08 12.96 55.64
N ALA A 29 -38.11 13.81 55.65
CA ALA A 29 -38.75 14.29 54.43
C ALA A 29 -37.78 15.09 53.52
N MET A 30 -36.95 15.97 54.09
CA MET A 30 -35.92 16.69 53.34
C MET A 30 -34.84 15.75 52.79
N THR A 31 -34.48 14.73 53.55
CA THR A 31 -33.49 13.72 53.12
C THR A 31 -34.03 12.89 51.95
N ASP A 32 -35.29 12.46 52.01
CA ASP A 32 -35.96 11.74 50.93
C ASP A 32 -36.12 12.60 49.67
N GLU A 33 -36.42 13.89 49.82
CA GLU A 33 -36.45 14.85 48.72
C GLU A 33 -35.08 14.97 48.04
N LEU A 34 -33.99 15.06 48.82
CA LEU A 34 -32.63 15.11 48.31
C LEU A 34 -32.25 13.84 47.54
N TYR A 35 -32.56 12.66 48.07
CA TYR A 35 -32.31 11.40 47.37
C TYR A 35 -33.12 11.29 46.08
N THR A 36 -34.37 11.72 46.09
CA THR A 36 -35.23 11.73 44.90
C THR A 36 -34.69 12.68 43.84
N LYS A 37 -34.27 13.89 44.24
CA LYS A 37 -33.67 14.88 43.34
C LYS A 37 -32.32 14.43 42.79
N ALA A 38 -31.47 13.85 43.62
CA ALA A 38 -30.18 13.29 43.19
C ALA A 38 -30.36 12.18 42.14
N GLN A 39 -31.33 11.28 42.34
CA GLN A 39 -31.68 10.26 41.35
C GLN A 39 -32.28 10.87 40.07
N SER A 40 -33.09 11.92 40.17
CA SER A 40 -33.62 12.59 38.98
C SER A 40 -32.54 13.28 38.14
N LEU A 41 -31.49 13.80 38.78
CA LEU A 41 -30.38 14.47 38.09
C LEU A 41 -29.54 13.47 37.29
N ALA A 42 -29.27 12.30 37.88
CA ALA A 42 -28.60 11.20 37.18
C ALA A 42 -29.45 10.68 36.00
N LYS A 43 -30.77 10.54 36.19
CA LYS A 43 -31.71 10.12 35.12
C LYS A 43 -31.78 11.09 33.95
N ALA A 44 -31.71 12.40 34.21
CA ALA A 44 -31.85 13.43 33.18
C ALA A 44 -30.70 13.46 32.17
N THR A 45 -29.53 12.97 32.56
CA THR A 45 -28.32 13.00 31.72
C THR A 45 -27.88 11.60 31.28
N GLY A 46 -28.30 10.53 31.96
CA GLY A 46 -27.78 9.19 31.72
C GLY A 46 -26.36 8.97 32.26
N TRP A 47 -25.70 10.04 32.75
CA TRP A 47 -24.44 9.96 33.47
C TRP A 47 -24.70 9.61 34.94
N GLY A 48 -24.01 8.59 35.47
CA GLY A 48 -24.17 8.14 36.86
C GLY A 48 -25.37 7.21 37.10
N MET A 49 -26.06 6.78 36.04
CA MET A 49 -27.08 5.73 36.10
C MET A 49 -26.46 4.36 35.79
N ASN A 50 -27.10 3.28 36.24
CA ASN A 50 -26.68 1.90 35.89
C ASN A 50 -26.88 1.57 34.39
N GLN A 51 -27.66 2.37 33.67
CA GLN A 51 -28.00 2.16 32.25
C GLN A 51 -28.09 3.49 31.48
N PRO A 52 -27.75 3.51 30.18
CA PRO A 52 -27.98 4.63 29.27
C PRO A 52 -29.45 5.03 29.13
N ILE A 53 -29.71 6.23 28.59
CA ILE A 53 -31.07 6.64 28.19
C ILE A 53 -31.45 5.84 26.94
N SER A 54 -32.43 4.94 27.06
CA SER A 54 -32.93 4.16 25.91
C SER A 54 -33.76 5.03 24.97
N MET A 55 -33.45 4.97 23.68
CA MET A 55 -34.16 5.66 22.61
C MET A 55 -35.09 4.70 21.86
N ASN A 56 -36.19 5.23 21.34
CA ASN A 56 -37.14 4.50 20.52
C ASN A 56 -36.65 4.40 19.06
N PRO A 57 -37.11 3.41 18.27
CA PRO A 57 -36.76 3.27 16.85
C PRO A 57 -37.11 4.46 15.96
N THR A 58 -38.02 5.33 16.42
CA THR A 58 -38.46 6.54 15.73
C THR A 58 -37.69 7.79 16.15
N ASP A 59 -36.89 7.71 17.21
CA ASP A 59 -36.19 8.86 17.74
C ASP A 59 -35.05 9.28 16.81
N ASN A 60 -34.82 10.58 16.70
CA ASN A 60 -33.82 11.14 15.80
C ASN A 60 -32.58 11.61 16.59
N ALA A 61 -31.41 11.11 16.23
CA ALA A 61 -30.15 11.49 16.85
C ALA A 61 -29.78 12.97 16.64
N ASP A 62 -30.38 13.65 15.66
CA ASP A 62 -30.24 15.11 15.46
C ASP A 62 -31.05 15.92 16.47
N ALA A 63 -32.09 15.31 17.04
CA ALA A 63 -33.07 15.95 17.92
C ALA A 63 -33.05 15.38 19.35
N LEU A 64 -31.88 14.90 19.81
CA LEU A 64 -31.72 14.43 21.17
C LEU A 64 -31.97 15.57 22.17
N PRO A 65 -32.41 15.25 23.41
CA PRO A 65 -32.57 16.24 24.47
C PRO A 65 -31.30 17.08 24.66
N VAL A 66 -31.49 18.37 24.98
CA VAL A 66 -30.41 19.35 25.13
C VAL A 66 -29.70 19.16 26.47
N VAL A 67 -29.03 18.02 26.61
CA VAL A 67 -28.30 17.62 27.81
C VAL A 67 -27.00 16.95 27.41
N ASN A 68 -25.98 17.10 28.26
CA ASN A 68 -24.81 16.23 28.20
C ASN A 68 -25.24 14.84 28.65
N GLY A 69 -25.02 13.81 27.84
CA GLY A 69 -25.60 12.51 28.16
C GLY A 69 -25.15 11.32 27.34
N LEU A 70 -25.54 10.14 27.83
CA LEU A 70 -25.34 8.85 27.17
C LEU A 70 -26.70 8.27 26.74
N PHE A 71 -26.85 8.10 25.43
CA PHE A 71 -28.08 7.64 24.78
C PHE A 71 -27.83 6.29 24.09
N MET A 72 -28.80 5.38 24.11
CA MET A 72 -28.72 4.07 23.47
C MET A 72 -29.83 3.90 22.45
N PHE A 73 -29.44 3.69 21.19
CA PHE A 73 -30.31 3.25 20.12
C PHE A 73 -30.17 1.75 19.96
N GLY A 74 -30.89 0.99 20.79
CA GLY A 74 -30.82 -0.48 20.83
C GLY A 74 -31.70 -1.19 19.80
N ASN A 75 -32.55 -0.45 19.08
CA ASN A 75 -33.50 -1.03 18.12
C ASN A 75 -33.71 -0.13 16.87
N GLY A 76 -32.63 0.48 16.37
CA GLY A 76 -32.72 1.47 15.29
C GLY A 76 -33.03 2.88 15.79
N GLY A 77 -33.19 3.80 14.84
CA GLY A 77 -33.38 5.24 15.05
C GLY A 77 -33.20 5.99 13.74
N VAL A 78 -33.37 7.31 13.77
CA VAL A 78 -33.17 8.20 12.62
C VAL A 78 -31.85 8.97 12.77
N SER A 79 -31.18 9.24 11.64
CA SER A 79 -29.90 9.98 11.59
C SER A 79 -28.76 9.30 12.36
N LEU A 80 -28.71 7.96 12.33
CA LEU A 80 -27.65 7.16 12.94
C LEU A 80 -26.57 6.80 11.91
N PRO A 81 -25.31 6.63 12.33
CA PRO A 81 -24.25 6.10 11.45
C PRO A 81 -24.37 4.58 11.27
N TYR A 82 -25.02 3.90 12.22
CA TYR A 82 -25.20 2.46 12.26
C TYR A 82 -26.49 2.12 13.03
N PRO A 83 -27.20 1.01 12.74
CA PRO A 83 -28.51 0.74 13.34
C PRO A 83 -28.53 0.59 14.87
N TYR A 84 -27.42 0.16 15.46
CA TYR A 84 -27.32 -0.13 16.89
C TYR A 84 -26.11 0.58 17.51
N VAL A 85 -26.34 1.66 18.24
CA VAL A 85 -25.25 2.51 18.76
C VAL A 85 -25.52 3.04 20.18
N PHE A 86 -24.44 3.27 20.92
CA PHE A 86 -24.40 4.26 22.00
C PHE A 86 -23.96 5.61 21.46
N ILE A 87 -24.63 6.69 21.86
CA ILE A 87 -24.21 8.06 21.55
C ILE A 87 -23.86 8.78 22.85
N ILE A 88 -22.62 9.24 22.94
CA ILE A 88 -22.24 10.27 23.90
C ILE A 88 -22.51 11.63 23.26
N GLN A 89 -23.33 12.43 23.91
CA GLN A 89 -23.59 13.81 23.51
C GLN A 89 -22.97 14.79 24.49
N MET A 90 -22.28 15.78 23.94
CA MET A 90 -21.76 16.93 24.65
C MET A 90 -22.39 18.20 24.06
N VAL A 91 -22.98 19.03 24.92
CA VAL A 91 -23.62 20.31 24.56
C VAL A 91 -22.87 21.43 25.28
N SER A 92 -22.40 22.43 24.52
CA SER A 92 -21.60 23.53 25.10
C SER A 92 -22.43 24.49 25.97
N ALA A 93 -23.65 24.80 25.54
CA ALA A 93 -24.64 25.62 26.21
C ALA A 93 -25.98 25.47 25.46
N PRO A 94 -27.13 25.84 26.04
CA PRO A 94 -28.38 25.95 25.31
C PRO A 94 -28.25 26.89 24.09
N GLY A 95 -28.63 26.42 22.90
CA GLY A 95 -28.43 27.12 21.62
C GLY A 95 -27.00 27.06 21.08
N GLY A 96 -26.10 26.33 21.74
CA GLY A 96 -24.66 26.26 21.41
C GLY A 96 -24.31 25.13 20.44
N TYR A 97 -23.07 24.62 20.55
CA TYR A 97 -22.60 23.52 19.72
C TYR A 97 -22.83 22.17 20.39
N VAL A 98 -23.19 21.19 19.58
CA VAL A 98 -23.36 19.79 19.97
C VAL A 98 -22.23 18.98 19.33
N ARG A 99 -21.54 18.17 20.13
CA ARG A 99 -20.64 17.12 19.64
C ARG A 99 -21.20 15.78 20.03
N GLN A 100 -21.25 14.85 19.08
CA GLN A 100 -21.70 13.50 19.31
C GLN A 100 -20.62 12.50 18.90
N ILE A 101 -20.46 11.47 19.72
CA ILE A 101 -19.60 10.32 19.44
C ILE A 101 -20.47 9.07 19.53
N ALA A 102 -20.55 8.31 18.44
CA ALA A 102 -21.31 7.07 18.37
C ALA A 102 -20.37 5.86 18.43
N TYR A 103 -20.72 4.87 19.25
CA TYR A 103 -20.06 3.56 19.33
C TYR A 103 -21.03 2.49 18.87
N SER A 104 -20.62 1.63 17.94
CA SER A 104 -21.47 0.50 17.54
C SER A 104 -21.59 -0.53 18.66
N LEU A 105 -22.79 -1.09 18.80
CA LEU A 105 -23.10 -2.17 19.74
C LEU A 105 -22.72 -3.55 19.19
N LEU A 106 -22.56 -3.66 17.87
CA LEU A 106 -22.29 -4.93 17.18
C LEU A 106 -20.87 -5.01 16.62
N GLU A 107 -20.31 -3.86 16.26
CA GLU A 107 -19.00 -3.75 15.62
C GLU A 107 -18.09 -2.86 16.46
N ASN A 108 -16.77 -3.03 16.34
CA ASN A 108 -15.80 -2.18 17.05
C ASN A 108 -15.53 -0.85 16.30
N GLN A 109 -16.58 -0.21 15.81
CA GLN A 109 -16.52 1.03 15.04
C GLN A 109 -16.99 2.24 15.87
N THR A 110 -16.42 3.40 15.56
CA THR A 110 -16.72 4.66 16.25
C THR A 110 -16.89 5.76 15.22
N TRP A 111 -17.89 6.61 15.40
CA TRP A 111 -18.13 7.77 14.55
C TRP A 111 -18.22 9.04 15.38
N GLU A 112 -17.91 10.18 14.76
CA GLU A 112 -18.11 11.48 15.39
C GLU A 112 -18.74 12.49 14.43
N ARG A 113 -19.37 13.51 15.03
CA ARG A 113 -19.84 14.70 14.33
C ARG A 113 -19.99 15.89 15.28
N GLN A 114 -20.05 17.08 14.70
CA GLN A 114 -20.31 18.33 15.41
C GLN A 114 -21.24 19.24 14.61
N PHE A 115 -22.26 19.80 15.26
CA PHE A 115 -23.25 20.68 14.64
C PHE A 115 -23.77 21.75 15.62
N LEU A 116 -24.52 22.72 15.10
CA LEU A 116 -25.19 23.75 15.90
C LEU A 116 -26.50 23.18 16.46
N GLN A 117 -26.77 23.41 17.75
CA GLN A 117 -27.99 22.96 18.38
C GLN A 117 -29.23 23.61 17.73
N GLY A 118 -30.26 22.81 17.44
CA GLY A 118 -31.49 23.30 16.80
C GLY A 118 -31.38 23.50 15.29
N ALA A 119 -30.26 23.10 14.68
CA ALA A 119 -30.16 23.01 13.22
C ALA A 119 -31.22 22.04 12.66
N THR A 120 -31.69 22.31 11.44
CA THR A 120 -32.70 21.50 10.73
C THR A 120 -32.28 20.04 10.55
N ALA A 121 -30.98 19.79 10.45
CA ALA A 121 -30.39 18.46 10.42
C ALA A 121 -29.00 18.46 11.05
N GLY A 122 -28.59 17.33 11.61
CA GLY A 122 -27.23 17.13 12.08
C GLY A 122 -26.24 17.07 10.92
N LYS A 123 -24.96 17.33 11.18
CA LYS A 123 -23.91 17.05 10.19
C LYS A 123 -23.80 15.55 9.95
N ALA A 124 -23.27 15.18 8.78
CA ALA A 124 -22.96 13.80 8.46
C ALA A 124 -22.00 13.20 9.50
N TRP A 125 -22.19 11.91 9.79
CA TRP A 125 -21.29 11.16 10.66
C TRP A 125 -19.99 10.84 9.93
N THR A 126 -18.87 11.03 10.63
CA THR A 126 -17.55 10.68 10.13
C THR A 126 -17.04 9.46 10.90
N LEU A 127 -16.62 8.40 10.19
CA LEU A 127 -15.99 7.23 10.81
C LEU A 127 -14.61 7.61 11.36
N LEU A 128 -14.38 7.27 12.63
CA LEU A 128 -13.09 7.47 13.28
C LEU A 128 -12.17 6.28 12.95
N VAL A 129 -11.04 6.57 12.32
CA VAL A 129 -10.02 5.59 11.92
C VAL A 129 -9.04 5.40 13.08
N LYS A 130 -8.86 4.16 13.54
CA LYS A 130 -7.92 3.78 14.61
C LYS A 130 -6.55 3.41 14.03
N ALA A 131 -5.52 3.47 14.87
CA ALA A 131 -4.22 2.91 14.50
C ALA A 131 -4.36 1.41 14.16
N GLY A 132 -3.88 1.03 12.97
CA GLY A 132 -4.02 -0.31 12.40
C GLY A 132 -5.14 -0.44 11.36
N ASP A 133 -6.07 0.51 11.30
CA ASP A 133 -7.07 0.55 10.22
C ASP A 133 -6.37 0.90 8.91
N PHE A 134 -6.73 0.17 7.85
CA PHE A 134 -6.10 0.28 6.52
C PHE A 134 -4.57 0.15 6.51
N GLY A 135 -3.98 -0.46 7.55
CA GLY A 135 -2.52 -0.59 7.69
C GLY A 135 -1.79 0.68 8.15
N TYR A 136 -2.49 1.78 8.48
CA TYR A 136 -1.86 3.02 8.94
C TYR A 136 -1.66 3.04 10.47
N GLY A 137 -0.44 3.35 10.92
CA GLY A 137 -0.12 3.58 12.33
C GLY A 137 -0.14 2.33 13.24
N GLY A 138 -0.43 1.15 12.70
CA GLY A 138 -0.32 -0.14 13.39
C GLY A 138 1.05 -0.79 13.18
N ALA A 139 1.40 -1.77 14.02
CA ALA A 139 2.56 -2.63 13.75
C ALA A 139 2.36 -3.39 12.44
N VAL A 140 3.34 -3.33 11.53
CA VAL A 140 3.34 -4.11 10.29
C VAL A 140 3.18 -5.59 10.66
N LYS A 141 2.25 -6.30 10.03
CA LYS A 141 1.91 -7.67 10.43
C LYS A 141 2.92 -8.65 9.83
N LEU A 142 3.41 -9.60 10.64
CA LEU A 142 4.20 -10.72 10.11
C LEU A 142 3.31 -11.59 9.23
N LEU A 143 3.71 -11.77 7.98
CA LEU A 143 3.10 -12.74 7.09
C LEU A 143 3.64 -14.12 7.44
N THR A 144 2.87 -14.88 8.21
CA THR A 144 3.23 -16.24 8.66
C THR A 144 2.79 -17.33 7.68
N THR A 145 2.03 -16.98 6.64
CA THR A 145 1.44 -17.88 5.64
C THR A 145 1.69 -17.37 4.21
N SER A 146 1.10 -18.03 3.20
CA SER A 146 1.15 -17.57 1.80
C SER A 146 0.55 -16.16 1.64
N ALA A 147 1.12 -15.35 0.76
CA ALA A 147 0.55 -14.06 0.38
C ALA A 147 -0.83 -14.20 -0.30
N ASP A 148 -1.17 -15.37 -0.85
CA ASP A 148 -2.47 -15.61 -1.49
C ASP A 148 -3.63 -15.65 -0.50
N THR A 149 -3.36 -16.00 0.77
CA THR A 149 -4.38 -16.20 1.79
C THR A 149 -4.74 -14.91 2.53
N VAL A 150 -4.07 -13.80 2.22
CA VAL A 150 -4.37 -12.51 2.83
C VAL A 150 -5.72 -12.03 2.31
N GLN A 151 -6.69 -11.85 3.20
CA GLN A 151 -8.05 -11.41 2.87
C GLN A 151 -8.43 -10.05 3.49
N ALA A 152 -7.41 -9.23 3.81
CA ALA A 152 -7.60 -7.90 4.35
C ALA A 152 -6.62 -6.91 3.75
N THR A 153 -7.10 -5.69 3.50
CA THR A 153 -6.27 -4.55 3.09
C THR A 153 -5.31 -4.18 4.22
N GLY A 154 -4.04 -3.95 3.89
CA GLY A 154 -3.03 -3.51 4.86
C GLY A 154 -1.60 -3.82 4.44
N GLU A 155 -0.69 -3.54 5.38
CA GLU A 155 0.75 -3.73 5.24
C GLU A 155 1.24 -4.94 6.05
N TYR A 156 2.07 -5.76 5.42
CA TYR A 156 2.65 -6.97 6.01
C TYR A 156 4.16 -7.01 5.74
N TYR A 157 4.91 -7.77 6.52
CA TYR A 157 6.32 -8.08 6.25
C TYR A 157 6.55 -9.58 6.37
N GLY A 158 7.50 -10.12 5.63
CA GLY A 158 7.81 -11.54 5.67
C GLY A 158 9.24 -11.84 5.28
N ASN A 159 9.74 -12.96 5.75
CA ASN A 159 11.01 -13.53 5.31
C ASN A 159 10.72 -14.84 4.57
N ASN A 160 11.14 -14.96 3.31
CA ASN A 160 10.97 -16.18 2.52
C ASN A 160 9.53 -16.71 2.57
N ILE A 161 8.56 -15.95 2.07
CA ILE A 161 7.17 -16.39 2.02
C ILE A 161 7.12 -17.75 1.33
N PRO A 162 6.71 -18.82 2.03
CA PRO A 162 6.80 -20.17 1.48
C PRO A 162 5.90 -20.34 0.24
N GLY A 163 6.47 -20.92 -0.82
CA GLY A 163 5.74 -21.38 -2.00
C GLY A 163 6.06 -20.60 -3.29
N PRO A 164 5.43 -20.96 -4.43
CA PRO A 164 5.65 -20.30 -5.72
C PRO A 164 5.18 -18.82 -5.80
N ASN A 165 4.78 -18.23 -4.66
CA ASN A 165 3.78 -17.16 -4.59
C ASN A 165 4.24 -15.94 -3.77
N GLY A 166 5.54 -15.81 -3.51
CA GLY A 166 6.19 -14.58 -3.04
C GLY A 166 7.59 -14.46 -3.64
N PRO A 167 8.15 -13.26 -3.82
CA PRO A 167 9.58 -13.13 -4.11
C PRO A 167 10.36 -13.81 -2.97
N ASN A 168 11.28 -14.72 -3.31
CA ASN A 168 12.11 -15.48 -2.36
C ASN A 168 13.12 -14.56 -1.64
N SER A 169 12.62 -13.58 -0.90
CA SER A 169 13.38 -12.53 -0.25
C SER A 169 12.65 -12.03 0.98
N TYR A 170 13.39 -11.38 1.86
CA TYR A 170 12.80 -10.54 2.90
C TYR A 170 12.14 -9.32 2.26
N GLY A 171 10.96 -8.95 2.73
CA GLY A 171 10.23 -7.83 2.13
C GLY A 171 8.94 -7.43 2.82
N PHE A 172 8.34 -6.38 2.27
CA PHE A 172 7.10 -5.78 2.69
C PHE A 172 6.03 -5.98 1.63
N LEU A 173 4.84 -6.42 2.04
CA LEU A 173 3.65 -6.59 1.20
C LEU A 173 2.65 -5.47 1.49
N SER A 174 2.30 -4.69 0.47
CA SER A 174 1.10 -3.87 0.47
C SER A 174 -0.02 -4.63 -0.23
N HIS A 175 -1.16 -4.80 0.44
CA HIS A 175 -2.32 -5.51 -0.09
C HIS A 175 -3.54 -4.62 -0.16
N LYS A 176 -4.13 -4.51 -1.34
CA LYS A 176 -5.41 -3.85 -1.61
C LYS A 176 -6.45 -4.94 -1.88
N TYR A 177 -7.22 -5.27 -0.85
CA TYR A 177 -8.25 -6.32 -0.90
C TYR A 177 -9.60 -5.70 -1.26
N LEU A 178 -10.22 -6.17 -2.35
CA LEU A 178 -11.60 -5.85 -2.70
C LEU A 178 -12.52 -7.05 -2.40
N SER A 179 -12.11 -8.25 -2.82
CA SER A 179 -12.79 -9.52 -2.52
C SER A 179 -11.86 -10.70 -2.75
N ALA A 180 -12.33 -11.92 -2.45
CA ALA A 180 -11.62 -13.16 -2.77
C ALA A 180 -11.36 -13.33 -4.28
N GLN A 181 -12.08 -12.60 -5.15
CA GLN A 181 -11.91 -12.65 -6.60
C GLN A 181 -11.05 -11.51 -7.16
N TYR A 182 -10.98 -10.38 -6.46
CA TYR A 182 -10.32 -9.18 -6.94
C TYR A 182 -9.45 -8.57 -5.85
N SER A 183 -8.15 -8.52 -6.09
CA SER A 183 -7.17 -7.95 -5.15
C SER A 183 -5.90 -7.55 -5.89
N ALA A 184 -5.12 -6.64 -5.32
CA ALA A 184 -3.82 -6.26 -5.84
C ALA A 184 -2.76 -6.29 -4.75
N GLN A 185 -1.58 -6.79 -5.09
CA GLN A 185 -0.46 -6.94 -4.17
C GLN A 185 0.81 -6.34 -4.74
N GLU A 186 1.54 -5.64 -3.90
CA GLU A 186 2.83 -5.02 -4.18
C GLU A 186 3.84 -5.50 -3.14
N TRP A 187 5.00 -5.99 -3.58
CA TRP A 187 6.07 -6.50 -2.71
C TRP A 187 7.35 -5.70 -2.90
N VAL A 188 7.89 -5.16 -1.82
CA VAL A 188 9.14 -4.37 -1.83
C VAL A 188 10.19 -5.08 -1.00
N ASN A 189 11.34 -5.35 -1.60
CA ASN A 189 12.50 -5.78 -0.83
C ASN A 189 13.21 -4.55 -0.22
N PRO A 190 13.52 -4.54 1.09
CA PRO A 190 14.31 -3.49 1.72
C PRO A 190 15.81 -3.75 1.53
N ASP A 191 16.21 -4.08 0.31
CA ASP A 191 17.61 -4.25 -0.08
C ASP A 191 18.07 -3.06 -0.95
N THR A 192 19.35 -3.01 -1.26
CA THR A 192 19.94 -1.97 -2.11
C THR A 192 19.53 -2.07 -3.58
N THR A 193 18.82 -3.13 -3.98
CA THR A 193 18.41 -3.38 -5.36
C THR A 193 17.10 -2.68 -5.73
N ASN A 194 16.41 -2.11 -4.73
CA ASN A 194 15.14 -1.39 -4.87
C ASN A 194 14.13 -2.19 -5.71
N THR A 195 14.03 -3.49 -5.41
CA THR A 195 13.20 -4.42 -6.16
C THR A 195 11.76 -4.34 -5.68
N LEU A 196 10.88 -4.04 -6.65
CA LEU A 196 9.44 -4.02 -6.49
C LEU A 196 8.84 -5.10 -7.38
N PHE A 197 7.89 -5.84 -6.83
CA PHE A 197 7.07 -6.80 -7.57
C PHE A 197 5.60 -6.44 -7.41
N ARG A 198 4.80 -6.75 -8.43
CA ARG A 198 3.36 -6.56 -8.40
C ARG A 198 2.65 -7.76 -8.99
N ARG A 199 1.48 -8.08 -8.44
CA ARG A 199 0.53 -9.02 -9.04
C ARG A 199 -0.90 -8.63 -8.74
N VAL A 200 -1.84 -9.27 -9.42
CA VAL A 200 -3.27 -9.09 -9.19
C VAL A 200 -3.95 -10.45 -9.07
N ASN A 201 -4.98 -10.51 -8.23
CA ASN A 201 -5.97 -11.56 -8.26
C ASN A 201 -7.10 -11.07 -9.16
N ALA A 202 -7.35 -11.79 -10.26
CA ALA A 202 -8.43 -11.52 -11.17
C ALA A 202 -9.30 -12.77 -11.28
N ASN A 203 -10.58 -12.64 -10.93
CA ASN A 203 -11.54 -13.75 -10.91
C ASN A 203 -11.09 -14.94 -10.05
N GLY A 204 -10.43 -14.68 -8.92
CA GLY A 204 -9.98 -15.72 -7.98
C GLY A 204 -8.68 -16.42 -8.36
N THR A 205 -8.04 -16.00 -9.45
CA THR A 205 -6.73 -16.51 -9.89
C THR A 205 -5.67 -15.41 -9.78
N TRP A 206 -4.58 -15.72 -9.09
CA TRP A 206 -3.42 -14.83 -9.00
C TRP A 206 -2.58 -14.89 -10.28
N THR A 207 -2.22 -13.71 -10.81
CA THR A 207 -1.16 -13.62 -11.82
C THR A 207 0.19 -13.94 -11.18
N ALA A 208 1.16 -14.36 -12.01
CA ALA A 208 2.55 -14.40 -11.58
C ALA A 208 3.02 -13.03 -11.07
N TRP A 209 3.97 -13.04 -10.14
CA TRP A 209 4.65 -11.82 -9.72
C TRP A 209 5.44 -11.21 -10.88
N ALA A 210 5.10 -9.98 -11.24
CA ALA A 210 5.81 -9.21 -12.24
C ALA A 210 6.76 -8.23 -11.54
N ARG A 211 8.05 -8.30 -11.86
CA ARG A 211 9.03 -7.30 -11.40
C ARG A 211 8.75 -5.96 -12.08
N VAL A 212 8.77 -4.89 -11.30
CA VAL A 212 8.69 -3.53 -11.81
C VAL A 212 10.09 -3.02 -12.11
N PHE A 213 10.32 -2.67 -13.38
CA PHE A 213 11.57 -2.05 -13.81
C PHE A 213 11.47 -0.53 -13.69
N THR A 214 12.49 0.06 -13.06
CA THR A 214 12.67 1.50 -12.93
C THR A 214 14.01 1.90 -13.53
N ALA A 215 14.29 3.20 -13.66
CA ALA A 215 15.60 3.66 -14.12
C ALA A 215 16.76 3.14 -13.26
N ALA A 216 16.51 2.76 -12.00
CA ALA A 216 17.52 2.26 -11.08
C ALA A 216 17.93 0.80 -11.32
N ASN A 217 17.06 -0.03 -11.94
CA ASN A 217 17.32 -1.46 -12.11
C ASN A 217 17.17 -1.96 -13.55
N ALA A 218 16.62 -1.13 -14.45
CA ALA A 218 16.40 -1.52 -15.85
C ALA A 218 17.70 -1.75 -16.61
N LEU A 219 18.78 -1.05 -16.24
CA LEU A 219 20.09 -1.08 -16.92
C LEU A 219 21.06 -2.16 -16.40
N ASN A 220 20.65 -2.91 -15.38
CA ASN A 220 21.45 -3.99 -14.81
C ASN A 220 21.61 -5.14 -15.81
N ASP A 221 22.69 -5.92 -15.73
CA ASP A 221 22.93 -7.00 -16.68
C ASP A 221 21.82 -8.07 -16.56
N PRO A 222 21.08 -8.37 -17.65
CA PRO A 222 20.02 -9.37 -17.64
C PRO A 222 20.52 -10.80 -17.37
N THR A 223 21.83 -11.05 -17.47
CA THR A 223 22.45 -12.37 -17.21
C THR A 223 22.70 -12.64 -15.74
N THR A 224 23.03 -11.61 -14.95
CA THR A 224 23.47 -11.76 -13.54
C THR A 224 22.57 -11.05 -12.54
N GLU A 225 21.96 -9.92 -12.92
CA GLU A 225 21.27 -9.00 -12.00
C GLU A 225 19.79 -8.83 -12.33
N THR A 226 19.27 -9.64 -13.28
CA THR A 226 17.86 -9.68 -13.68
C THR A 226 17.30 -8.30 -14.11
N GLY A 227 18.14 -7.48 -14.75
CA GLY A 227 17.74 -6.23 -15.41
C GLY A 227 16.98 -6.44 -16.73
N LEU A 228 16.51 -5.36 -17.34
CA LEU A 228 15.77 -5.41 -18.62
C LEU A 228 16.74 -5.37 -19.82
N MET A 229 17.77 -4.55 -19.73
CA MET A 229 18.78 -4.35 -20.76
C MET A 229 20.09 -3.91 -20.13
N SER A 230 21.21 -4.16 -20.77
CA SER A 230 22.50 -3.60 -20.35
C SER A 230 23.30 -3.16 -21.56
N LYS A 231 24.27 -2.28 -21.33
CA LYS A 231 25.27 -1.84 -22.30
C LYS A 231 26.62 -1.77 -21.61
N THR A 232 27.57 -2.55 -22.09
CA THR A 232 28.93 -2.58 -21.53
C THR A 232 29.99 -2.54 -22.64
N LEU A 233 31.21 -2.15 -22.29
CA LEU A 233 32.36 -2.20 -23.18
C LEU A 233 33.19 -3.45 -22.89
N VAL A 234 33.36 -4.32 -23.88
CA VAL A 234 34.20 -5.52 -23.78
C VAL A 234 35.26 -5.47 -24.88
N GLY A 235 36.53 -5.32 -24.49
CA GLY A 235 37.63 -5.24 -25.45
C GLY A 235 37.49 -4.08 -26.46
N GLY A 236 36.86 -2.97 -26.07
CA GLY A 236 36.60 -1.81 -26.95
C GLY A 236 35.32 -1.92 -27.78
N TRP A 237 34.59 -3.03 -27.72
CA TRP A 237 33.29 -3.19 -28.38
C TRP A 237 32.16 -2.87 -27.42
N THR A 238 31.15 -2.19 -27.92
CA THR A 238 29.87 -2.02 -27.23
C THR A 238 29.05 -3.30 -27.35
N VAL A 239 28.69 -3.88 -26.21
CA VAL A 239 27.81 -5.06 -26.13
C VAL A 239 26.55 -4.66 -25.38
N SER A 240 25.42 -4.71 -26.09
CA SER A 240 24.09 -4.47 -25.53
C SER A 240 23.33 -5.79 -25.42
N LYS A 241 22.86 -6.15 -24.23
CA LYS A 241 22.05 -7.35 -24.00
C LYS A 241 20.65 -6.98 -23.56
N TYR A 242 19.68 -7.82 -23.92
CA TYR A 242 18.28 -7.65 -23.55
C TYR A 242 17.75 -8.88 -22.83
N ALA A 243 16.83 -8.69 -21.88
CA ALA A 243 16.26 -9.75 -21.04
C ALA A 243 15.50 -10.82 -21.84
N ASN A 244 14.99 -10.47 -23.02
CA ASN A 244 14.37 -11.43 -23.95
C ASN A 244 15.39 -12.38 -24.62
N GLY A 245 16.69 -12.19 -24.39
CA GLY A 245 17.75 -13.01 -24.96
C GLY A 245 18.44 -12.41 -26.18
N GLN A 246 18.00 -11.26 -26.68
CA GLN A 246 18.66 -10.60 -27.81
C GLN A 246 19.97 -9.92 -27.38
N ILE A 247 20.92 -9.85 -28.30
CA ILE A 247 22.20 -9.16 -28.14
C ILE A 247 22.53 -8.33 -29.39
N CYS A 248 23.11 -7.15 -29.17
CA CYS A 248 23.71 -6.31 -30.20
C CYS A 248 25.18 -6.06 -29.84
N ILE A 249 26.08 -6.41 -30.74
CA ILE A 249 27.53 -6.26 -30.58
C ILE A 249 28.00 -5.26 -31.64
N GLN A 250 28.61 -4.16 -31.21
CA GLN A 250 29.06 -3.10 -32.10
C GLN A 250 30.49 -2.71 -31.79
N GLY A 251 31.32 -2.57 -32.80
CA GLY A 251 32.69 -2.14 -32.61
C GLY A 251 33.45 -2.10 -33.91
N VAL A 252 34.76 -1.87 -33.78
CA VAL A 252 35.65 -1.69 -34.90
C VAL A 252 36.69 -2.81 -34.84
N GLY A 253 36.78 -3.59 -35.92
CA GLY A 253 37.80 -4.61 -36.06
C GLY A 253 39.20 -4.00 -36.17
N PRO A 254 40.25 -4.83 -36.00
CA PRO A 254 41.61 -4.39 -36.28
C PRO A 254 41.76 -3.97 -37.74
N VAL A 255 42.73 -3.09 -38.01
CA VAL A 255 43.13 -2.77 -39.38
C VAL A 255 43.63 -4.05 -40.05
N THR A 256 43.11 -4.37 -41.23
CA THR A 256 43.51 -5.55 -41.98
C THR A 256 44.94 -5.43 -42.47
N ALA A 257 45.56 -6.56 -42.82
CA ALA A 257 46.70 -6.50 -43.73
C ALA A 257 46.29 -5.82 -45.06
N PRO A 258 47.24 -5.24 -45.81
CA PRO A 258 46.94 -4.68 -47.12
C PRO A 258 46.35 -5.74 -48.05
N LEU A 259 45.17 -5.45 -48.61
CA LEU A 259 44.45 -6.35 -49.49
C LEU A 259 44.89 -6.15 -50.95
N PRO A 260 45.10 -7.23 -51.72
CA PRO A 260 45.51 -7.14 -53.11
C PRO A 260 44.49 -6.40 -53.98
N PRO A 261 44.93 -5.74 -55.06
CA PRO A 261 44.06 -4.96 -55.92
C PRO A 261 43.08 -5.87 -56.70
N ASN A 262 41.86 -5.38 -56.91
CA ASN A 262 40.81 -6.00 -57.72
C ASN A 262 40.40 -7.44 -57.35
N GLN A 263 40.81 -7.96 -56.19
CA GLN A 263 40.48 -9.33 -55.74
C GLN A 263 39.59 -9.32 -54.49
N PRO A 264 38.62 -10.25 -54.38
CA PRO A 264 37.89 -10.47 -53.15
C PRO A 264 38.78 -11.18 -52.13
N THR A 265 38.85 -10.64 -50.91
CA THR A 265 39.62 -11.22 -49.79
C THR A 265 38.71 -11.44 -48.59
N LEU A 266 38.84 -12.62 -47.97
CA LEU A 266 38.15 -12.94 -46.72
C LEU A 266 38.89 -12.28 -45.54
N VAL A 267 38.16 -11.51 -44.75
CA VAL A 267 38.62 -10.86 -43.53
C VAL A 267 37.76 -11.34 -42.37
N THR A 268 38.40 -11.93 -41.36
CA THR A 268 37.73 -12.41 -40.15
C THR A 268 37.94 -11.42 -39.01
N VAL A 269 36.84 -10.99 -38.39
CA VAL A 269 36.84 -10.12 -37.21
C VAL A 269 36.33 -10.92 -36.02
N SER A 270 37.13 -11.03 -34.97
CA SER A 270 36.72 -11.69 -33.73
C SER A 270 35.80 -10.78 -32.91
N MET A 271 34.70 -11.35 -32.40
CA MET A 271 33.78 -10.71 -31.48
C MET A 271 34.20 -11.01 -30.03
N PRO A 272 34.03 -10.07 -29.09
CA PRO A 272 34.41 -10.28 -27.70
C PRO A 272 33.41 -11.11 -26.90
N VAL A 273 32.23 -11.41 -27.47
CA VAL A 273 31.18 -12.20 -26.82
C VAL A 273 30.58 -13.15 -27.85
N ALA A 274 30.27 -14.37 -27.41
CA ALA A 274 29.62 -15.38 -28.23
C ALA A 274 28.12 -15.14 -28.37
N ILE A 275 27.57 -15.50 -29.53
CA ILE A 275 26.13 -15.59 -29.78
C ILE A 275 25.72 -17.04 -30.00
N VAL A 276 24.41 -17.31 -29.90
CA VAL A 276 23.83 -18.60 -30.27
C VAL A 276 24.06 -18.85 -31.78
N PRO A 277 24.63 -20.01 -32.17
CA PRO A 277 24.90 -20.34 -33.57
C PRO A 277 23.67 -20.14 -34.49
N GLY A 278 23.88 -19.59 -35.68
CA GLY A 278 22.82 -19.42 -36.70
C GLY A 278 21.86 -18.24 -36.46
N THR A 279 21.93 -17.58 -35.31
CA THR A 279 21.03 -16.46 -34.99
C THR A 279 21.55 -15.10 -35.47
N GLY A 280 22.83 -15.02 -35.79
CA GLY A 280 23.52 -13.77 -36.12
C GLY A 280 23.04 -13.11 -37.41
N ARG A 281 22.92 -11.78 -37.39
CA ARG A 281 22.74 -10.90 -38.55
C ARG A 281 23.80 -9.81 -38.47
N VAL A 282 24.53 -9.64 -39.56
CA VAL A 282 25.73 -8.82 -39.60
C VAL A 282 25.48 -7.61 -40.50
N PHE A 283 25.95 -6.46 -40.05
CA PHE A 283 26.07 -5.25 -40.83
C PHE A 283 27.50 -4.75 -40.71
N VAL A 284 28.14 -4.48 -41.84
CA VAL A 284 29.55 -4.09 -41.90
C VAL A 284 29.70 -2.83 -42.74
N ASN A 285 30.53 -1.91 -42.24
CA ASN A 285 31.09 -0.83 -43.01
C ASN A 285 32.60 -1.06 -43.15
N ALA A 286 33.05 -1.48 -44.33
CA ALA A 286 34.45 -1.73 -44.64
C ALA A 286 35.14 -0.42 -45.07
N GLN A 287 35.62 0.36 -44.10
CA GLN A 287 36.27 1.66 -44.37
C GLN A 287 37.71 1.45 -44.86
N PRO A 288 38.09 1.94 -46.05
CA PRO A 288 39.48 1.91 -46.52
C PRO A 288 40.35 2.86 -45.71
N GLN A 289 41.64 2.56 -45.57
CA GLN A 289 42.58 3.42 -44.83
C GLN A 289 43.22 4.51 -45.69
N ASN A 290 43.25 4.35 -47.02
CA ASN A 290 44.00 5.24 -47.92
C ASN A 290 43.10 5.92 -48.95
N THR A 291 42.39 5.15 -49.78
CA THR A 291 41.58 5.69 -50.88
C THR A 291 40.16 5.09 -50.89
N TYR A 292 39.17 5.91 -51.24
CA TYR A 292 37.77 5.48 -51.40
C TYR A 292 37.51 4.75 -52.72
N ASP A 293 38.56 4.20 -53.33
CA ASP A 293 38.46 3.39 -54.55
C ASP A 293 38.38 1.90 -54.16
N HIS A 294 37.17 1.44 -53.87
CA HIS A 294 36.89 0.06 -53.50
C HIS A 294 35.44 -0.33 -53.82
N TYR A 295 35.17 -1.64 -53.86
CA TYR A 295 33.82 -2.17 -54.06
C TYR A 295 33.10 -2.49 -52.74
N GLY A 296 33.82 -2.40 -51.60
CA GLY A 296 33.27 -2.57 -50.25
C GLY A 296 33.12 -4.03 -49.83
N ALA A 297 32.21 -4.28 -48.89
CA ALA A 297 31.89 -5.63 -48.44
C ALA A 297 30.86 -6.26 -49.40
N LEU A 298 31.25 -7.33 -50.10
CA LEU A 298 30.40 -8.07 -51.01
C LEU A 298 29.44 -9.02 -50.26
N ASN A 299 29.93 -9.59 -49.16
CA ASN A 299 29.16 -10.47 -48.30
C ASN A 299 29.70 -10.38 -46.87
N CYS A 300 28.82 -10.61 -45.90
CA CYS A 300 29.22 -10.73 -44.50
C CYS A 300 28.29 -11.71 -43.77
N TYR A 301 28.86 -12.51 -42.87
CA TYR A 301 28.11 -13.49 -42.10
C TYR A 301 28.82 -13.78 -40.78
N VAL A 302 28.08 -14.27 -39.78
CA VAL A 302 28.68 -14.77 -38.55
C VAL A 302 29.31 -16.13 -38.83
N ASN A 303 30.58 -16.29 -38.51
CA ASN A 303 31.29 -17.56 -38.55
C ASN A 303 31.37 -18.15 -37.14
N GLY A 304 30.67 -19.28 -36.93
CA GLY A 304 30.55 -19.91 -35.62
C GLY A 304 29.75 -19.06 -34.63
N THR A 305 30.32 -18.82 -33.45
CA THR A 305 29.65 -18.09 -32.36
C THR A 305 30.30 -16.76 -32.02
N ALA A 306 31.57 -16.55 -32.36
CA ALA A 306 32.37 -15.43 -31.86
C ALA A 306 33.21 -14.74 -32.96
N ALA A 307 32.87 -14.92 -34.23
CA ALA A 307 33.55 -14.24 -35.32
C ALA A 307 32.59 -13.80 -36.43
N VAL A 308 33.01 -12.80 -37.19
CA VAL A 308 32.34 -12.32 -38.39
C VAL A 308 33.31 -12.42 -39.55
N ASP A 309 32.87 -13.09 -40.61
CA ASP A 309 33.60 -13.16 -41.87
C ASP A 309 33.05 -12.12 -42.84
N ILE A 310 33.96 -11.38 -43.46
CA ILE A 310 33.67 -10.26 -44.36
C ILE A 310 34.44 -10.52 -45.66
N ILE A 311 33.73 -10.58 -46.78
CA ILE A 311 34.36 -10.67 -48.10
C ILE A 311 34.48 -9.25 -48.64
N ILE A 312 35.68 -8.68 -48.60
CA ILE A 312 35.95 -7.32 -49.08
C ILE A 312 36.56 -7.40 -50.48
N ARG A 313 36.05 -6.60 -51.43
CA ARG A 313 36.68 -6.43 -52.74
C ARG A 313 37.29 -5.04 -52.83
N ASN A 314 38.62 -5.02 -52.91
CA ASN A 314 39.39 -3.78 -53.05
C ASN A 314 39.36 -3.27 -54.50
N GLY A 315 39.66 -1.98 -54.69
CA GLY A 315 39.82 -1.35 -55.99
C GLY A 315 41.19 -1.64 -56.63
N PRO A 316 41.63 -0.80 -57.59
CA PRO A 316 42.84 -1.00 -58.38
C PRO A 316 44.16 -0.92 -57.62
N GLY A 317 44.18 -0.30 -56.44
CA GLY A 317 45.37 -0.15 -55.60
C GLY A 317 45.34 -1.04 -54.36
N THR A 318 46.51 -1.49 -53.90
CA THR A 318 46.64 -2.20 -52.61
C THR A 318 46.37 -1.26 -51.44
N GLN A 319 45.48 -1.64 -50.51
CA GLN A 319 45.24 -0.88 -49.29
C GLN A 319 44.64 -1.73 -48.17
N ALA A 320 44.76 -1.26 -46.93
CA ALA A 320 44.16 -1.87 -45.75
C ALA A 320 42.75 -1.32 -45.49
N PHE A 321 41.95 -2.06 -44.73
CA PHE A 321 40.60 -1.68 -44.32
C PHE A 321 40.48 -1.76 -42.80
N GLN A 322 39.56 -0.99 -42.24
CA GLN A 322 39.18 -1.09 -40.83
C GLN A 322 37.66 -1.26 -40.75
N PRO A 323 37.18 -2.51 -40.61
CA PRO A 323 35.75 -2.78 -40.65
C PRO A 323 35.08 -2.35 -39.34
N ALA A 324 34.07 -1.48 -39.44
CA ALA A 324 33.11 -1.27 -38.36
C ALA A 324 31.99 -2.31 -38.49
N VAL A 325 31.73 -3.07 -37.44
CA VAL A 325 30.84 -4.23 -37.46
C VAL A 325 29.74 -4.04 -36.42
N THR A 326 28.50 -4.32 -36.83
CA THR A 326 27.34 -4.47 -35.95
C THR A 326 26.74 -5.85 -36.15
N VAL A 327 26.57 -6.61 -35.07
CA VAL A 327 25.96 -7.94 -35.08
C VAL A 327 24.76 -7.96 -34.16
N TRP A 328 23.62 -8.40 -34.69
CA TRP A 328 22.42 -8.74 -33.91
C TRP A 328 22.28 -10.25 -33.82
N GLY A 329 21.90 -10.77 -32.66
CA GLY A 329 21.67 -12.21 -32.47
C GLY A 329 21.02 -12.50 -31.12
N TYR A 330 21.22 -13.71 -30.62
CA TYR A 330 20.77 -14.13 -29.28
C TYR A 330 21.95 -14.60 -28.41
N TRP A 331 21.87 -14.36 -27.11
CA TRP A 331 22.85 -14.80 -26.11
C TRP A 331 22.36 -15.95 -25.22
N LYS A 332 21.07 -16.28 -25.29
CA LYS A 332 20.43 -17.44 -24.67
C LYS A 332 19.40 -18.05 -25.61
#